data_AF-A0A4Q7FZY0-F1
#
_entry.id   AF-A0A4Q7FZY0-F1
#
_cell.length_a   1.000
_cell.length_b   1.000
_cell.length_c   1.000
_cell.angle_alpha   90.00
_cell.angle_beta   90.00
_cell.angle_gamma   90.00
#
_symmetry.space_group_name_H-M   'P 1'
#
loop_
_entity.id
_entity.type
_entity.pdbx_description
1 polymer ?
#
loop_
_entity_poly.entity_id
_entity_poly.type
_entity_poly.pdbx_seq_one_letter_code
_entity_poly.pdbx_strand_id
1 'polypeptide(L)'
;MIISFLPLLLASQLIVTVAHNVPNFDIERGCKIDSASVFDPNVGLSAAIKKCVDDEQKAKDQLQKQWTQFAPSEKKICMGLTADDASIPPSYVELETCFYGQRLVRPKD
;
A
#
# COMPACT_ATOMS: atom_id res chain seq x y z
N MET A 1 -12.36 -30.05 -47.06
CA MET A 1 -11.17 -29.90 -46.19
C MET A 1 -11.35 -28.59 -45.44
N ILE A 2 -11.85 -28.66 -44.20
CA ILE A 2 -12.23 -27.50 -43.40
C ILE A 2 -11.08 -27.28 -42.41
N ILE A 3 -10.26 -26.26 -42.63
CA ILE A 3 -9.18 -25.91 -41.70
C ILE A 3 -9.84 -25.10 -40.59
N SER A 4 -10.20 -25.79 -39.50
CA SER A 4 -10.65 -25.17 -38.26
C SER A 4 -9.47 -24.41 -37.64
N PHE A 5 -9.43 -23.10 -37.83
CA PHE A 5 -8.56 -22.22 -37.08
C PHE A 5 -9.15 -22.02 -35.68
N LEU A 6 -8.54 -22.67 -34.68
CA LEU A 6 -8.82 -22.44 -33.27
C LEU A 6 -8.09 -21.17 -32.84
N PRO A 7 -8.75 -20.08 -32.43
CA PRO A 7 -8.05 -18.97 -31.81
C PRO A 7 -7.65 -19.40 -30.39
N LEU A 8 -6.34 -19.56 -30.14
CA LEU A 8 -5.84 -19.64 -28.77
C LEU A 8 -6.07 -18.28 -28.10
N LEU A 9 -7.20 -18.14 -27.40
CA LEU A 9 -7.42 -17.06 -26.45
C LEU A 9 -6.53 -17.34 -25.22
N LEU A 10 -5.29 -16.85 -25.24
CA LEU A 10 -4.50 -16.70 -24.02
C LEU A 10 -5.07 -15.54 -23.20
N ALA A 11 -6.21 -15.78 -22.54
CA ALA A 11 -6.65 -14.92 -21.45
C ALA A 11 -5.74 -15.19 -20.26
N SER A 12 -4.61 -14.46 -20.18
CA SER A 12 -3.76 -14.44 -19.00
C SER A 12 -4.54 -13.74 -17.89
N GLN A 13 -5.31 -14.51 -17.13
CA GLN A 13 -6.06 -14.00 -15.99
C GLN A 13 -5.03 -13.75 -14.89
N LEU A 14 -4.58 -12.49 -14.75
CA LEU A 14 -3.82 -12.04 -13.59
C LEU A 14 -4.74 -12.17 -12.37
N ILE A 15 -4.70 -13.33 -11.73
CA ILE A 15 -5.36 -13.56 -10.44
C ILE A 15 -4.57 -12.73 -9.42
N VAL A 16 -4.97 -11.48 -9.26
CA VAL A 16 -4.45 -10.62 -8.19
C VAL A 16 -5.25 -10.94 -6.94
N THR A 17 -4.64 -11.68 -6.03
CA THR A 17 -5.22 -11.93 -4.71
C THR A 17 -5.21 -10.61 -3.94
N VAL A 18 -6.37 -9.94 -3.88
CA VAL A 18 -6.55 -8.78 -3.00
C VAL A 18 -6.54 -9.27 -1.56
N ALA A 19 -5.67 -8.72 -0.72
CA ALA A 19 -5.59 -9.10 0.67
C ALA A 19 -6.91 -8.79 1.39
N HIS A 20 -7.52 -9.82 1.99
CA HIS A 20 -8.73 -9.66 2.81
C HIS A 20 -8.46 -8.83 4.07
N ASN A 21 -7.21 -8.79 4.52
CA ASN A 21 -6.76 -8.06 5.71
C ASN A 21 -5.76 -6.98 5.33
N VAL A 22 -5.59 -6.00 6.22
CA VAL A 22 -4.49 -5.03 6.13
C VAL A 22 -3.16 -5.80 6.12
N PRO A 23 -2.23 -5.51 5.19
CA PRO A 23 -0.92 -6.17 5.14
C PRO A 23 -0.12 -5.92 6.43
N ASN A 24 0.88 -6.74 6.71
CA ASN A 24 1.77 -6.54 7.84
C ASN A 24 3.12 -6.00 7.35
N PHE A 25 3.33 -4.69 7.48
CA PHE A 25 4.57 -4.02 7.12
C PHE A 25 5.55 -4.01 8.29
N ASP A 26 6.84 -4.17 7.99
CA ASP A 26 7.94 -4.00 8.95
C ASP A 26 8.24 -2.50 9.13
N ILE A 27 7.37 -1.82 9.89
CA ILE A 27 7.44 -0.36 10.09
C ILE A 27 8.70 0.05 10.86
N GLU A 28 9.23 -0.81 11.73
CA GLU A 28 10.47 -0.50 12.45
C GLU A 28 11.66 -0.40 11.49
N ARG A 29 11.73 -1.32 10.51
CA ARG A 29 12.75 -1.26 9.46
C ARG A 29 12.56 -0.03 8.59
N GLY A 30 11.34 0.23 8.12
CA GLY A 30 11.03 1.40 7.29
C GLY A 30 11.43 2.70 7.97
N CYS A 31 10.97 2.91 9.20
CA CYS A 31 11.26 4.12 9.96
C CYS A 31 12.76 4.34 10.26
N LYS A 32 13.53 3.26 10.45
CA LYS A 32 14.99 3.36 10.59
C LYS A 32 15.65 3.85 9.30
N ILE A 33 15.19 3.37 8.15
CA ILE A 33 15.69 3.80 6.83
C ILE A 33 15.31 5.26 6.58
N ASP A 34 14.05 5.62 6.78
CA ASP A 34 13.54 6.97 6.49
C ASP A 34 14.12 8.04 7.43
N SER A 35 14.30 7.70 8.71
CA SER A 35 14.86 8.64 9.68
C SER A 35 16.38 8.81 9.52
N ALA A 36 17.06 7.83 8.93
CA ALA A 36 18.49 7.95 8.62
C ALA A 36 18.76 8.91 7.45
N SER A 37 17.82 9.03 6.51
CA SER A 37 17.86 9.99 5.40
C SER A 37 17.42 11.41 5.79
N VAL A 38 16.65 11.57 6.86
CA VAL A 38 16.16 12.87 7.37
C VAL A 38 16.73 13.14 8.77
N PHE A 39 18.03 13.43 8.85
CA PHE A 39 18.65 13.84 10.11
C PHE A 39 18.34 15.32 10.43
N ASP A 40 17.42 15.55 11.36
CA ASP A 40 17.31 16.84 12.06
C ASP A 40 18.14 16.80 13.35
N PRO A 41 19.25 17.55 13.43
CA PRO A 41 20.11 17.59 14.63
C PRO A 41 19.39 18.10 15.89
N ASN A 42 18.27 18.83 15.75
CA ASN A 42 17.53 19.38 16.88
C ASN A 42 16.57 18.35 17.51
N VAL A 43 16.12 17.37 16.74
CA VAL A 43 15.19 16.31 17.19
C VAL A 43 15.96 15.07 17.64
N GLY A 44 17.05 14.76 16.94
CA GLY A 44 17.84 13.55 17.18
C GLY A 44 17.19 12.30 16.55
N LEU A 45 18.04 11.38 16.09
CA LEU A 45 17.63 10.21 15.31
C LEU A 45 16.62 9.31 16.03
N SER A 46 16.82 9.06 17.33
CA SER A 46 15.92 8.19 18.11
C SER A 46 14.51 8.76 18.23
N ALA A 47 14.38 10.08 18.40
CA ALA A 47 13.08 10.73 18.49
C ALA A 47 12.37 10.77 17.13
N ALA A 48 13.13 10.95 16.03
CA ALA A 48 12.60 10.85 14.67
C ALA A 48 12.05 9.44 14.36
N ILE A 49 12.82 8.40 14.68
CA ILE A 49 12.38 7.00 14.52
C ILE A 49 11.11 6.74 15.32
N LYS A 50 11.08 7.18 16.60
CA LYS A 50 9.89 7.00 17.44
C LYS A 50 8.65 7.67 16.84
N LYS A 51 8.79 8.92 16.38
CA LYS A 51 7.69 9.65 15.77
C LYS A 51 7.17 8.93 14.51
N CYS A 52 8.07 8.47 13.65
CA CYS A 52 7.71 7.70 12.47
C CYS A 52 6.91 6.43 12.84
N VAL A 53 7.39 5.65 13.81
CA VAL A 53 6.69 4.43 14.26
C VAL A 53 5.30 4.76 14.82
N ASP A 54 5.18 5.85 15.60
CA ASP A 54 3.90 6.29 16.16
C ASP A 54 2.91 6.70 15.04
N ASP A 55 3.38 7.41 14.00
CA ASP A 55 2.57 7.82 12.84
C ASP A 55 2.15 6.61 11.98
N GLU A 56 3.06 5.68 11.71
CA GLU A 56 2.81 4.41 11.00
C GLU A 56 1.79 3.53 11.72
N GLN A 57 1.91 3.38 13.04
CA GLN A 57 0.97 2.59 13.83
C GLN A 57 -0.43 3.21 13.82
N LYS A 58 -0.51 4.54 13.90
CA LYS A 58 -1.80 5.24 13.83
C LYS A 58 -2.46 5.05 12.46
N ALA A 59 -1.70 5.16 11.36
CA ALA A 59 -2.21 4.92 10.02
C ALA A 59 -2.69 3.46 9.85
N LYS A 60 -1.93 2.48 10.37
CA LYS A 60 -2.34 1.07 10.40
C LYS A 60 -3.67 0.87 11.13
N ASP A 61 -3.84 1.48 12.30
CA ASP A 61 -5.07 1.38 13.07
C ASP A 61 -6.27 1.99 12.33
N GLN A 62 -6.06 3.09 11.59
CA GLN A 62 -7.09 3.70 10.75
C GLN A 62 -7.47 2.79 9.58
N LEU A 63 -6.48 2.24 8.89
CA LEU A 63 -6.68 1.28 7.81
C LEU A 63 -7.43 0.03 8.29
N GLN A 64 -7.11 -0.51 9.46
CA GLN A 64 -7.80 -1.69 10.02
C GLN A 64 -9.29 -1.43 10.23
N LYS A 65 -9.67 -0.24 10.71
CA LYS A 65 -11.08 0.14 10.93
C LYS A 65 -11.87 0.25 9.62
N GLN A 66 -11.21 0.67 8.55
CA GLN A 66 -11.87 1.00 7.28
C GLN A 66 -11.62 -0.04 6.18
N TRP A 67 -10.75 -1.02 6.40
CA TRP A 67 -10.24 -1.90 5.35
C TRP A 67 -11.36 -2.57 4.53
N THR A 68 -12.42 -3.02 5.19
CA THR A 68 -13.55 -3.68 4.54
C THR A 68 -14.41 -2.74 3.69
N GLN A 69 -14.31 -1.43 3.89
CA GLN A 69 -15.06 -0.40 3.17
C GLN A 69 -14.40 -0.02 1.83
N PHE A 70 -13.11 -0.32 1.64
CA PHE A 70 -12.42 -0.07 0.38
C PHE A 70 -12.75 -1.13 -0.66
N ALA A 71 -13.01 -0.68 -1.88
CA ALA A 71 -13.31 -1.58 -2.99
C ALA A 71 -12.08 -2.44 -3.33
N PRO A 72 -12.25 -3.67 -3.83
CA PRO A 72 -11.12 -4.51 -4.24
C PRO A 72 -10.19 -3.85 -5.28
N SER A 73 -10.74 -3.03 -6.18
CA SER A 73 -9.97 -2.25 -7.16
C SER A 73 -9.09 -1.20 -6.50
N GLU A 74 -9.61 -0.46 -5.52
CA GLU A 74 -8.87 0.56 -4.76
C GLU A 74 -7.73 -0.08 -3.97
N LYS A 75 -8.02 -1.22 -3.32
CA LYS A 75 -7.00 -2.00 -2.62
C LYS A 75 -5.90 -2.44 -3.56
N LYS A 76 -6.23 -2.95 -4.74
CA LYS A 76 -5.24 -3.36 -5.75
C LYS A 76 -4.37 -2.18 -6.19
N ILE A 77 -4.97 -1.02 -6.49
CA ILE A 77 -4.23 0.17 -6.92
C ILE A 77 -3.30 0.65 -5.81
N CYS A 78 -3.81 0.85 -4.60
CA CYS A 78 -3.01 1.41 -3.51
C CYS A 78 -1.95 0.44 -3.00
N MET A 79 -2.26 -0.86 -2.93
CA MET A 79 -1.24 -1.86 -2.60
C MET A 79 -0.12 -1.90 -3.65
N GLY A 80 -0.45 -1.75 -4.94
CA GLY A 80 0.57 -1.71 -5.98
C GLY A 80 1.48 -0.49 -5.85
N LEU A 81 0.89 0.68 -5.57
CA LEU A 81 1.67 1.91 -5.38
C LEU A 81 2.57 1.90 -4.14
N THR A 82 2.15 1.21 -3.07
CA THR A 82 2.89 1.23 -1.79
C THR A 82 3.85 0.04 -1.63
N ALA A 83 3.58 -1.11 -2.24
CA ALA A 83 4.25 -2.36 -1.90
C ALA A 83 4.76 -3.18 -3.10
N ASP A 84 4.71 -2.66 -4.33
CA ASP A 84 5.23 -3.39 -5.50
C ASP A 84 6.77 -3.41 -5.59
N ASP A 85 7.45 -2.42 -5.02
CA ASP A 85 8.93 -2.39 -4.96
C ASP A 85 9.45 -2.95 -3.64
N ALA A 86 9.99 -4.17 -3.67
CA ALA A 86 10.57 -4.81 -2.50
C ALA A 86 11.83 -4.12 -1.94
N SER A 87 12.42 -3.19 -2.70
CA SER A 87 13.61 -2.42 -2.29
C SER A 87 13.25 -1.23 -1.40
N ILE A 88 11.98 -0.80 -1.44
CA ILE A 88 11.47 0.34 -0.66
C ILE A 88 10.55 -0.22 0.43
N PRO A 89 10.82 0.04 1.72
CA PRO A 89 9.92 -0.36 2.79
C PRO A 89 8.53 0.27 2.60
N PRO A 90 7.44 -0.52 2.62
CA PRO A 90 6.10 0.04 2.46
C PRO A 90 5.65 0.82 3.70
N SER A 91 4.91 1.91 3.49
CA SER A 91 4.37 2.80 4.53
C SER A 91 2.83 2.71 4.63
N TYR A 92 2.31 2.60 5.86
CA TYR A 92 0.86 2.71 6.09
C TYR A 92 0.35 4.13 5.91
N VAL A 93 1.17 5.15 6.18
CA VAL A 93 0.80 6.56 5.95
C VAL A 93 0.59 6.81 4.46
N GLU A 94 1.48 6.28 3.60
CA GLU A 94 1.33 6.35 2.15
C GLU A 94 0.11 5.55 1.65
N LEU A 95 -0.10 4.35 2.20
CA LEU A 95 -1.25 3.52 1.86
C LEU A 95 -2.58 4.21 2.22
N GLU A 96 -2.67 4.78 3.41
CA GLU A 96 -3.84 5.57 3.86
C GLU A 96 -4.05 6.79 2.96
N THR A 97 -2.97 7.50 2.61
CA THR A 97 -3.01 8.65 1.71
C THR A 97 -3.54 8.26 0.32
N CYS A 98 -3.12 7.11 -0.21
CA CYS A 98 -3.65 6.60 -1.46
C CYS A 98 -5.16 6.35 -1.39
N PHE A 99 -5.64 5.68 -0.33
CA PHE A 99 -7.08 5.44 -0.16
C PHE A 99 -7.88 6.74 -0.01
N TYR A 100 -7.33 7.73 0.69
CA TYR A 100 -7.92 9.06 0.75
C TYR A 100 -8.04 9.66 -0.66
N GLY A 101 -6.98 9.59 -1.47
CA GLY A 101 -7.01 10.02 -2.87
C GLY A 101 -8.05 9.28 -3.71
N GLN A 102 -8.14 7.95 -3.62
CA GLN A 102 -9.16 7.15 -4.32
C GLN A 102 -10.58 7.59 -3.96
N ARG A 103 -10.82 7.92 -2.69
CA ARG A 103 -12.12 8.39 -2.21
C ARG A 103 -12.50 9.76 -2.80
N LEU A 104 -11.53 10.65 -3.02
CA LEU A 104 -11.77 11.97 -3.60
C LEU A 104 -12.14 11.90 -5.08
N VAL A 105 -11.55 10.97 -5.83
CA VAL A 105 -11.80 10.82 -7.28
C VAL A 105 -13.01 9.93 -7.58
N ARG A 106 -13.59 9.28 -6.57
CA ARG A 106 -14.77 8.42 -6.74
C ARG A 106 -15.96 9.27 -7.21
N PRO A 107 -16.61 8.92 -8.34
CA PRO A 107 -17.83 9.58 -8.77
C PRO A 107 -18.89 9.53 -7.67
N LYS A 108 -19.59 10.64 -7.46
CA LYS A 108 -20.80 10.68 -6.65
C LYS A 108 -21.95 10.53 -7.64
N ASP A 109 -22.64 9.40 -7.55
CA ASP A 109 -23.88 9.16 -8.31
C ASP A 109 -24.94 10.23 -7.99
#